data_AF-A0A931WM36-F1
#
_entry.id   AF-A0A931WM36-F1
#
_cell.length_a   1.000
_cell.length_b   1.000
_cell.length_c   1.000
_cell.angle_alpha   90.00
_cell.angle_beta   90.00
_cell.angle_gamma   90.00
#
_symmetry.space_group_name_H-M   'P 1'
#
loop_
_entity.id
_entity.type
_entity.pdbx_description
1 polymer ?
#
loop_
_entity_poly.entity_id
_entity_poly.type
_entity_poly.pdbx_seq_one_letter_code
_entity_poly.pdbx_strand_id
1 'polypeptide(L)'
;VGLVQGGFAKAKRREIDDTTVRRCDVIGINSIQQAIQDEQGDVYDPVQKGIIRWEDLVEIGDLLAGKKPGRARPEQITLFKNNAGQGVADVALAGLALKKAEEKGLGQVLEF
;
A
#
# COMPACT_ATOMS: atom_id res chain seq x y z
N VAL A 1 0.05 -8.15 -12.62
CA VAL A 1 1.23 -8.83 -13.18
C VAL A 1 1.86 -9.70 -12.09
N GLY A 2 2.44 -10.86 -12.43
CA GLY A 2 2.62 -12.00 -11.51
C GLY A 2 1.53 -13.07 -11.65
N LEU A 3 0.37 -12.88 -11.01
CA LEU A 3 -0.73 -13.88 -11.03
C LEU A 3 -1.31 -14.17 -12.44
N VAL A 4 -1.36 -13.15 -13.29
CA VAL A 4 -1.85 -13.30 -14.69
C VAL A 4 -0.81 -14.04 -15.53
N GLN A 5 0.46 -13.65 -15.43
CA GLN A 5 1.56 -14.30 -16.15
C GLN A 5 1.76 -15.76 -15.71
N GLY A 6 1.57 -16.04 -14.43
CA GLY A 6 1.60 -17.41 -13.88
C GLY A 6 0.33 -18.24 -14.15
N GLY A 7 -0.67 -17.71 -14.85
CA GLY A 7 -1.91 -18.44 -15.18
C GLY A 7 -2.92 -18.61 -14.04
N PHE A 8 -2.65 -18.04 -12.85
CA PHE A 8 -3.55 -18.11 -11.68
C PHE A 8 -4.75 -17.16 -11.77
N ALA A 9 -4.70 -16.17 -12.66
CA ALA A 9 -5.79 -15.24 -12.91
C ALA A 9 -5.93 -14.91 -14.40
N LYS A 10 -7.17 -14.78 -14.89
CA LYS A 10 -7.45 -14.43 -16.30
C LYS A 10 -7.11 -12.97 -16.64
N ALA A 11 -7.18 -12.08 -15.66
CA ALA A 11 -6.93 -10.65 -15.82
C ALA A 11 -6.46 -10.05 -14.49
N LYS A 12 -5.97 -8.81 -14.54
CA LYS A 12 -5.66 -8.02 -13.34
C LYS A 12 -6.91 -7.95 -12.45
N ARG A 13 -6.73 -8.17 -11.15
CA ARG A 13 -7.81 -7.99 -10.18
C ARG A 13 -7.96 -6.51 -9.88
N ARG A 14 -9.21 -6.10 -9.70
CA ARG A 14 -9.61 -4.73 -9.44
C ARG A 14 -10.93 -4.74 -8.67
N GLU A 15 -11.04 -3.92 -7.65
CA GLU A 15 -12.20 -3.83 -6.75
C GLU A 15 -12.79 -2.41 -6.73
N ILE A 16 -12.03 -1.42 -7.20
CA ILE A 16 -12.40 0.00 -7.14
C ILE A 16 -12.57 0.55 -8.56
N ASP A 17 -13.72 1.16 -8.86
CA ASP A 17 -14.02 1.69 -10.19
C ASP A 17 -13.32 3.02 -10.50
N ASP A 18 -13.34 3.42 -11.77
CA ASP A 18 -12.71 4.66 -12.25
C ASP A 18 -13.35 5.91 -11.63
N THR A 19 -14.65 5.87 -11.32
CA THR A 19 -15.37 7.00 -10.72
C THR A 19 -14.94 7.24 -9.29
N THR A 20 -14.75 6.17 -8.50
CA THR A 20 -14.29 6.27 -7.12
C THR A 20 -12.91 6.89 -7.07
N VAL A 21 -11.97 6.40 -7.87
CA VAL A 21 -10.60 6.94 -7.94
C VAL A 21 -10.61 8.42 -8.36
N ARG A 22 -11.38 8.78 -9.41
CA ARG A 22 -11.51 10.17 -9.89
C ARG A 22 -12.05 11.14 -8.84
N ARG A 23 -12.93 10.68 -7.96
CA ARG A 23 -13.56 11.51 -6.92
C ARG A 23 -12.68 11.75 -5.70
N CYS A 24 -11.57 11.02 -5.56
CA CYS A 24 -10.70 11.14 -4.40
C CYS A 24 -9.80 12.37 -4.52
N ASP A 25 -9.71 13.16 -3.45
CA ASP A 25 -8.81 14.30 -3.31
C ASP A 25 -7.42 13.89 -2.81
N VAL A 26 -7.34 12.81 -2.04
CA VAL A 26 -6.09 12.26 -1.52
C VAL A 26 -6.09 10.76 -1.76
N ILE A 27 -5.09 10.29 -2.50
CA ILE A 27 -4.92 8.88 -2.83
C ILE A 27 -3.60 8.40 -2.20
N GLY A 28 -3.73 7.86 -0.99
CA GLY A 28 -2.63 7.24 -0.26
C GLY A 28 -2.34 5.83 -0.77
N ILE A 29 -1.07 5.44 -0.82
CA ILE A 29 -0.61 4.12 -1.26
C ILE A 29 0.56 3.64 -0.40
N ASN A 30 0.82 2.33 -0.31
CA ASN A 30 2.00 1.85 0.43
C ASN A 30 3.28 2.13 -0.36
N SER A 31 3.30 1.72 -1.63
CA SER A 31 4.42 1.93 -2.54
C SER A 31 3.93 2.17 -3.97
N ILE A 32 4.37 3.29 -4.55
CA ILE A 32 4.13 3.61 -5.96
C ILE A 32 4.96 2.67 -6.85
N GLN A 33 6.23 2.45 -6.49
CA GLN A 33 7.12 1.56 -7.24
C GLN A 33 6.52 0.16 -7.38
N GLN A 34 5.96 -0.40 -6.29
CA GLN A 34 5.33 -1.71 -6.33
C GLN A 34 4.04 -1.73 -7.16
N ALA A 35 3.23 -0.67 -7.11
CA ALA A 35 2.03 -0.55 -7.94
C ALA A 35 2.37 -0.59 -9.44
N ILE A 36 3.49 0.03 -9.84
CA ILE A 36 4.02 0.01 -11.20
C ILE A 36 4.51 -1.40 -11.55
N GLN A 37 5.39 -1.98 -10.73
CA GLN A 37 6.00 -3.28 -10.97
C GLN A 37 4.96 -4.41 -11.12
N ASP A 38 3.96 -4.43 -10.23
CA ASP A 38 2.94 -5.46 -10.21
C ASP A 38 1.75 -5.15 -11.14
N GLU A 39 1.76 -4.00 -11.82
CA GLU A 39 0.67 -3.46 -12.62
C GLU A 39 -0.70 -3.62 -11.95
N GLN A 40 -0.85 -3.09 -10.74
CA GLN A 40 -2.02 -3.32 -9.90
C GLN A 40 -3.26 -2.58 -10.43
N GLY A 41 -4.32 -3.32 -10.78
CA GLY A 41 -5.45 -2.81 -11.55
C GLY A 41 -6.19 -1.61 -10.94
N ASP A 42 -6.27 -1.50 -9.61
CA ASP A 42 -6.94 -0.38 -8.93
C ASP A 42 -6.25 0.98 -9.13
N VAL A 43 -4.96 0.99 -9.49
CA VAL A 43 -4.17 2.23 -9.63
C VAL A 43 -3.53 2.32 -11.01
N TYR A 44 -2.89 1.24 -11.46
CA TYR A 44 -2.21 1.19 -12.75
C TYR A 44 -3.17 1.48 -13.91
N ASP A 45 -4.33 0.83 -13.94
CA ASP A 45 -5.27 1.00 -15.05
C ASP A 45 -5.88 2.44 -15.11
N PRO A 46 -6.32 3.06 -13.99
CA PRO A 46 -6.68 4.48 -13.99
C PRO A 46 -5.58 5.42 -14.47
N VAL A 47 -4.31 5.14 -14.13
CA VAL A 47 -3.18 5.93 -14.62
C VAL A 47 -3.00 5.77 -16.13
N GLN A 48 -3.06 4.53 -16.65
CA GLN A 48 -2.98 4.27 -18.09
C GLN A 48 -4.12 4.95 -18.88
N LYS A 49 -5.29 5.08 -18.27
CA LYS A 49 -6.46 5.78 -18.82
C LYS A 49 -6.40 7.31 -18.67
N GLY A 50 -5.36 7.86 -18.01
CA GLY A 50 -5.23 9.29 -17.75
C GLY A 50 -6.25 9.85 -16.76
N ILE A 51 -6.87 9.01 -15.94
CA ILE A 51 -7.87 9.43 -14.93
C ILE A 51 -7.18 10.07 -13.72
N ILE A 52 -6.04 9.52 -13.35
CA ILE A 52 -5.09 10.05 -12.36
C ILE A 52 -3.68 9.91 -12.94
N ARG A 53 -2.70 10.55 -12.32
CA ARG A 53 -1.28 10.40 -12.64
C ARG A 53 -0.53 9.79 -11.45
N TRP A 54 0.67 9.28 -11.68
CA TRP A 54 1.50 8.74 -10.61
C TRP A 54 1.83 9.80 -9.54
N GLU A 55 1.95 11.07 -9.94
CA GLU A 55 2.25 12.19 -9.04
C GLU A 55 1.06 12.60 -8.17
N ASP A 56 -0.16 12.13 -8.49
CA ASP A 56 -1.37 12.38 -7.69
C ASP A 56 -1.44 11.41 -6.48
N LEU A 57 -0.63 10.34 -6.49
CA LEU A 57 -0.52 9.39 -5.39
C LEU A 57 0.46 9.89 -4.34
N VAL A 58 0.20 9.54 -3.07
CA VAL A 58 1.08 9.85 -1.95
C VAL A 58 1.41 8.60 -1.18
N GLU A 59 2.71 8.31 -1.01
CA GLU A 59 3.11 7.18 -0.18
C GLU A 59 2.80 7.46 1.30
N ILE A 60 2.29 6.45 2.00
CA ILE A 60 1.87 6.58 3.41
C ILE A 60 3.01 7.02 4.32
N GLY A 61 4.26 6.63 4.00
CA GLY A 61 5.45 7.08 4.74
C GLY A 61 5.63 8.60 4.69
N ASP A 62 5.37 9.24 3.55
CA ASP A 62 5.46 10.69 3.41
C ASP A 62 4.32 11.44 4.11
N LEU A 63 3.12 10.84 4.13
CA LEU A 63 1.99 11.36 4.93
C LEU A 63 2.31 11.32 6.42
N LEU A 64 2.80 10.17 6.92
CA LEU A 64 3.13 9.98 8.34
C LEU A 64 4.31 10.85 8.78
N ALA A 65 5.28 11.08 7.88
CA ALA A 65 6.42 11.96 8.14
C ALA A 65 6.10 13.46 7.99
N GLY A 66 4.86 13.83 7.64
CA GLY A 66 4.45 15.22 7.42
C GLY A 66 5.09 15.88 6.19
N LYS A 67 5.66 15.10 5.26
CA LYS A 67 6.30 15.60 4.03
C LYS A 67 5.27 15.93 2.96
N LYS A 68 4.11 15.28 3.00
CA LYS A 68 2.98 15.50 2.08
C LYS A 68 1.70 15.68 2.89
N PRO A 69 0.79 16.58 2.46
CA PRO A 69 -0.46 16.79 3.17
C PRO A 69 -1.40 15.59 3.00
N GLY A 70 -2.08 15.22 4.09
CA GLY A 70 -3.22 14.32 4.05
C GLY A 70 -4.53 15.06 3.78
N ARG A 71 -5.62 14.57 4.37
CA ARG A 71 -6.93 15.25 4.35
C ARG A 71 -6.84 16.62 5.04
N ALA A 72 -7.26 17.67 4.34
CA ALA A 72 -7.26 19.05 4.83
C ALA A 72 -8.67 19.60 5.12
N ARG A 73 -9.73 19.00 4.53
CA ARG A 73 -11.12 19.44 4.69
C ARG A 73 -12.10 18.26 4.86
N PRO A 74 -13.24 18.45 5.54
CA PRO A 74 -14.19 17.37 5.79
C PRO A 74 -14.87 16.84 4.53
N GLU A 75 -15.05 17.66 3.48
CA GLU A 75 -15.73 17.27 2.24
C GLU A 75 -14.89 16.39 1.33
N GLN A 76 -13.57 16.36 1.55
CA GLN A 76 -12.66 15.60 0.70
C GLN A 76 -12.99 14.11 0.75
N ILE A 77 -12.74 13.40 -0.34
CA ILE A 77 -12.80 11.93 -0.38
C ILE A 77 -11.36 11.41 -0.36
N THR A 78 -11.09 10.46 0.53
CA THR A 78 -9.76 9.88 0.72
C THR A 78 -9.79 8.41 0.37
N LEU A 79 -8.86 7.96 -0.46
CA LEU A 79 -8.61 6.55 -0.72
C LEU A 79 -7.24 6.19 -0.15
N PHE A 80 -7.19 5.17 0.69
CA PHE A 80 -5.93 4.50 1.01
C PHE A 80 -5.92 3.13 0.35
N LYS A 81 -5.12 2.99 -0.71
CA LYS A 81 -4.89 1.71 -1.35
C LYS A 81 -3.73 1.00 -0.64
N ASN A 82 -4.06 0.15 0.32
CA ASN A 82 -3.10 -0.77 0.92
C ASN A 82 -2.69 -1.80 -0.13
N ASN A 83 -1.57 -1.55 -0.81
CA ASN A 83 -1.06 -2.42 -1.85
C ASN A 83 0.21 -3.15 -1.40
N ALA A 84 0.01 -4.43 -1.09
CA ALA A 84 1.00 -5.38 -0.58
C ALA A 84 1.54 -5.07 0.84
N GLY A 85 1.86 -6.13 1.56
CA GLY A 85 2.55 -6.03 2.84
C GLY A 85 3.96 -5.48 2.63
N GLN A 86 4.31 -4.44 3.39
CA GLN A 86 5.65 -3.89 3.37
C GLN A 86 6.47 -4.58 4.45
N GLY A 87 7.55 -5.27 4.06
CA GLY A 87 8.41 -6.02 5.01
C GLY A 87 8.94 -5.16 6.16
N VAL A 88 9.03 -3.84 5.99
CA VAL A 88 9.38 -2.90 7.06
C VAL A 88 8.40 -2.95 8.23
N ALA A 89 7.10 -3.10 7.96
CA ALA A 89 6.07 -3.20 9.00
C ALA A 89 6.17 -4.55 9.74
N ASP A 90 6.44 -5.63 9.01
CA ASP A 90 6.62 -6.96 9.59
C ASP A 90 7.85 -7.00 10.50
N VAL A 91 8.99 -6.44 10.06
CA VAL A 91 10.21 -6.37 10.87
C VAL A 91 10.02 -5.49 12.11
N ALA A 92 9.36 -4.35 11.98
CA ALA A 92 9.05 -3.48 13.13
C ALA A 92 8.18 -4.20 14.17
N LEU A 93 7.16 -4.92 13.71
CA LEU A 93 6.30 -5.73 14.57
C LEU A 93 7.07 -6.90 15.20
N ALA A 94 7.89 -7.60 14.43
CA ALA A 94 8.72 -8.71 14.90
C ALA A 94 9.68 -8.25 16.00
N GLY A 95 10.35 -7.10 15.81
CA GLY A 95 11.21 -6.51 16.83
C GLY A 95 10.48 -6.18 18.13
N LEU A 96 9.26 -5.62 18.03
CA LEU A 96 8.42 -5.37 19.21
C LEU A 96 7.98 -6.66 19.89
N ALA A 97 7.59 -7.67 19.11
CA ALA A 97 7.15 -8.95 19.62
C ALA A 97 8.28 -9.68 20.35
N LEU A 98 9.49 -9.68 19.75
CA LEU A 98 10.69 -10.27 20.35
C LEU A 98 11.02 -9.60 21.68
N LYS A 99 11.10 -8.26 21.71
CA LYS A 99 11.36 -7.50 22.94
C LYS A 99 10.37 -7.86 24.05
N LYS A 100 9.08 -7.92 23.72
CA LYS A 100 8.03 -8.30 24.69
C LYS A 100 8.13 -9.75 25.15
N ALA A 101 8.60 -10.65 24.30
CA ALA A 101 8.83 -12.04 24.67
C ALA A 101 9.99 -12.13 25.68
N GLU A 102 11.09 -11.43 25.41
CA GLU A 102 12.26 -11.35 26.32
C GLU A 102 11.88 -10.78 27.68
N GLU A 103 11.15 -9.66 27.73
CA GLU A 103 10.67 -9.03 28.97
C GLU A 103 9.77 -9.94 29.82
N LYS A 104 9.11 -10.93 29.19
CA LYS A 104 8.20 -11.87 29.84
C LYS A 104 8.80 -13.27 30.04
N GLY A 105 10.06 -13.49 29.65
CA GLY A 105 10.68 -14.82 29.68
C GLY A 105 9.96 -15.84 28.80
N LEU A 106 9.43 -15.43 27.64
CA LEU A 106 8.74 -16.29 26.68
C LEU A 106 9.67 -16.70 25.53
N GLY A 107 9.46 -17.90 24.98
CA GLY A 107 10.22 -18.44 23.85
C GLY A 107 11.37 -19.36 24.27
N GLN A 108 12.19 -19.75 23.30
CA GLN A 108 13.35 -20.63 23.49
C GLN A 108 14.50 -20.15 22.59
N VAL A 109 15.70 -20.04 23.16
CA VAL A 109 16.94 -19.76 22.41
C VAL A 109 17.47 -21.08 21.84
N LEU A 110 17.85 -21.07 20.56
CA LEU A 110 18.45 -22.21 19.86
C LEU A 110 19.90 -21.85 19.49
N GLU A 111 20.81 -22.83 19.58
CA GLU A 111 22.19 -22.69 19.07
C GLU A 111 22.24 -23.12 17.59
N PHE A 112 22.95 -22.35 16.77
CA PHE A 112 23.08 -22.56 15.31
C PHE A 112 24.55 -22.61 14.88
#